data_AF-A0A4V3P093-F1
#
_entry.id   AF-A0A4V3P093-F1
#
_cell.length_a   1.000
_cell.length_b   1.000
_cell.length_c   1.000
_cell.angle_alpha   90.00
_cell.angle_beta   90.00
_cell.angle_gamma   90.00
#
_symmetry.space_group_name_H-M   'P 1'
#
loop_
_entity.id
_entity.type
_entity.pdbx_description
1 polymer ?
#
loop_
_entity_poly.entity_id
_entity_poly.type
_entity_poly.pdbx_seq_one_letter_code
_entity_poly.pdbx_strand_id
1 'polypeptide(L)' 'MADKDKCEQPARHKAHMCKLKKDGRMDEYERHGEKPIVYCNKCRVQANDPLVVCNPRSIKPVR' A
#
# COMPACT_ATOMS: atom_id res chain seq x y z
N MET A 1 15.62 -9.42 12.66
CA MET A 1 15.03 -8.20 12.07
C MET A 1 13.70 -8.59 11.44
N ALA A 2 12.65 -7.83 11.73
CA ALA A 2 11.25 -8.28 11.83
C ALA A 2 10.49 -8.48 10.49
N ASP A 3 9.59 -9.46 10.54
CA ASP A 3 8.31 -9.61 9.80
C ASP A 3 8.35 -9.44 8.27
N LYS A 4 8.85 -10.47 7.58
CA LYS A 4 8.43 -10.78 6.21
C LYS A 4 7.19 -11.67 6.29
N ASP A 5 6.19 -11.37 5.47
CA ASP A 5 5.12 -12.30 5.09
C ASP A 5 4.00 -12.58 6.11
N LYS A 6 3.18 -11.55 6.35
CA LYS A 6 1.74 -11.76 6.58
C LYS A 6 1.00 -10.82 5.66
N CYS A 7 0.82 -11.25 4.43
CA CYS A 7 -0.04 -10.59 3.47
C CYS A 7 -0.95 -11.73 2.99
N GLU A 8 -2.19 -11.76 3.51
CA GLU A 8 -3.04 -12.96 3.60
C GLU A 8 -3.51 -13.49 2.24
N GLN A 9 -3.28 -12.74 1.15
CA GLN A 9 -3.64 -13.11 -0.22
C GLN A 9 -2.57 -12.71 -1.24
N PRO A 10 -1.45 -13.45 -1.38
CA PRO A 10 -0.37 -13.11 -2.31
C PRO A 10 -0.80 -13.13 -3.80
N ALA A 11 -1.90 -13.82 -4.14
CA ALA A 11 -2.41 -13.94 -5.51
C ALA A 11 -3.39 -12.83 -5.92
N ARG A 12 -4.03 -12.15 -4.98
CA ARG A 12 -4.99 -11.04 -5.25
C ARG A 12 -4.36 -9.66 -5.16
N HIS A 13 -3.19 -9.58 -4.55
CA HIS A 13 -2.43 -8.35 -4.36
C HIS A 13 -1.58 -8.03 -5.60
N LYS A 14 -2.20 -7.46 -6.64
CA LYS A 14 -1.43 -6.81 -7.72
C LYS A 14 -0.66 -5.63 -7.10
N ALA A 15 0.67 -5.69 -7.15
CA ALA A 15 1.59 -4.60 -6.86
C ALA A 15 1.34 -3.79 -5.57
N HIS A 16 1.69 -4.34 -4.40
CA HIS A 16 1.65 -3.55 -3.16
C HIS A 16 2.62 -2.38 -3.17
N MET A 17 2.22 -1.22 -2.66
CA MET A 17 3.10 -0.06 -2.50
C MET A 17 4.35 -0.38 -1.67
N CYS A 18 4.26 -1.25 -0.67
CA CYS A 18 5.44 -1.70 0.09
C CYS A 18 6.44 -2.47 -0.80
N LYS A 19 5.93 -3.21 -1.79
CA LYS A 19 6.73 -3.97 -2.76
C LYS A 19 7.23 -3.08 -3.89
N LEU A 20 6.41 -2.15 -4.40
CA LEU A 20 6.81 -1.13 -5.38
C LEU A 20 8.00 -0.30 -4.86
N LYS A 21 7.92 0.15 -3.59
CA LYS A 21 9.02 0.85 -2.92
C LYS A 21 10.30 0.02 -2.83
N LYS A 22 10.16 -1.30 -2.62
CA LYS A 22 11.30 -2.22 -2.52
C LYS A 22 11.88 -2.61 -3.87
N ASP A 23 11.04 -2.69 -4.91
CA ASP A 23 11.40 -3.00 -6.29
C ASP A 23 11.99 -1.78 -7.03
N GLY A 24 11.95 -0.60 -6.41
CA GLY A 24 12.42 0.64 -7.02
C GLY A 24 11.46 1.22 -8.07
N ARG A 25 10.20 0.74 -8.11
CA ARG A 25 9.15 1.24 -9.02
C ARG A 25 8.54 2.52 -8.45
N MET A 26 9.29 3.61 -8.52
CA MET A 26 8.88 4.90 -8.00
C MET A 26 7.72 5.52 -8.79
N ASP A 27 7.66 5.32 -10.11
CA ASP A 27 6.57 5.84 -10.97
C ASP A 27 5.18 5.36 -10.52
N GLU A 28 5.02 4.04 -10.37
CA GLU A 28 3.78 3.44 -9.87
C GLU A 28 3.51 3.80 -8.40
N TYR A 29 4.57 3.92 -7.58
CA TYR A 29 4.44 4.32 -6.19
C TYR A 29 3.91 5.76 -6.07
N GLU A 30 4.40 6.69 -6.88
CA GLU A 30 3.92 8.07 -6.92
C GLU A 30 2.49 8.15 -7.46
N ARG A 31 2.18 7.42 -8.54
CA ARG A 31 0.81 7.30 -9.08
C ARG A 31 -0.18 6.77 -8.06
N HIS A 32 0.18 5.74 -7.31
CA HIS A 32 -0.68 5.20 -6.25
C HIS A 32 -0.67 6.06 -4.98
N GLY A 33 0.36 6.86 -4.76
CA GLY A 33 0.44 7.83 -3.68
C GLY A 33 -0.33 9.12 -3.95
N GLU A 34 -0.71 9.38 -5.20
CA GLU A 34 -1.42 10.59 -5.59
C GLU A 34 -2.86 10.56 -5.03
N LYS A 35 -3.16 11.50 -4.10
CA LYS A 35 -4.42 11.58 -3.33
C LYS A 35 -4.74 10.30 -2.55
N PRO A 36 -3.97 10.01 -1.49
CA PRO A 36 -4.17 8.78 -0.77
C PRO A 36 -5.47 8.84 0.04
N ILE A 37 -6.38 7.90 -0.21
CA ILE A 37 -7.67 7.74 0.50
C ILE A 37 -7.63 6.62 1.53
N VAL A 38 -6.58 5.81 1.47
CA VAL A 38 -6.33 4.71 2.40
C VAL A 38 -4.85 4.70 2.80
N TYR A 39 -4.56 4.10 3.95
CA TYR A 39 -3.20 3.83 4.38
C TYR A 39 -3.09 2.38 4.85
N CYS A 40 -1.94 1.78 4.58
CA CYS A 40 -1.59 0.47 5.07
C CYS A 40 -1.24 0.56 6.55
N ASN A 41 -2.06 0.00 7.44
CA ASN A 41 -1.76 0.01 8.88
C ASN A 41 -0.46 -0.76 9.20
N LYS A 42 -0.13 -1.77 8.40
CA LYS A 42 1.03 -2.64 8.61
C LYS A 42 2.33 -2.05 8.05
N CYS A 43 2.31 -1.59 6.80
CA CYS A 43 3.51 -1.05 6.15
C CYS A 43 3.68 0.47 6.32
N ARG A 44 2.69 1.18 6.89
CA ARG A 44 2.63 2.64 6.97
C ARG A 44 2.84 3.35 5.63
N VAL A 45 2.31 2.78 4.55
CA VAL A 45 2.27 3.39 3.21
C VAL A 45 0.89 3.91 2.94
N GLN A 46 0.80 5.08 2.30
CA GLN A 46 -0.46 5.69 1.91
C GLN A 46 -0.72 5.41 0.44
N ALA A 47 -1.96 5.08 0.10
CA ALA A 47 -2.37 4.74 -1.25
C ALA A 47 -3.73 5.35 -1.59
N ASN A 48 -3.96 5.58 -2.87
CA ASN A 48 -5.25 5.99 -3.42
C ASN A 48 -6.19 4.81 -3.67
N ASP A 49 -5.71 3.58 -3.49
CA ASP A 49 -6.54 2.38 -3.67
C ASP A 49 -6.30 1.37 -2.54
N PRO A 50 -7.36 0.76 -1.97
CA PRO A 50 -7.23 -0.25 -0.92
C PRO A 50 -6.62 -1.57 -1.40
N LEU A 51 -6.63 -1.86 -2.69
CA LEU A 51 -6.13 -3.12 -3.25
C LEU A 51 -4.61 -3.11 -3.44
N VAL A 52 -3.96 -1.95 -3.37
CA VAL A 52 -2.49 -1.81 -3.51
C VAL A 52 -1.76 -1.80 -2.16
N VAL A 53 -2.42 -2.19 -1.07
CA VAL A 53 -1.86 -2.24 0.29
C VAL A 53 -2.26 -3.50 1.05
N CYS A 54 -1.38 -4.04 1.90
CA CYS A 54 -1.67 -5.28 2.66
C CYS A 54 -2.82 -5.15 3.65
N ASN A 55 -3.02 -3.97 4.25
CA ASN A 55 -4.07 -3.76 5.25
C ASN A 55 -4.61 -2.34 5.10
N PRO A 56 -5.51 -2.13 4.11
CA PRO A 56 -6.07 -0.82 3.82
C PRO A 56 -6.91 -0.35 4.99
N ARG A 57 -6.62 0.87 5.44
CA ARG A 57 -7.42 1.59 6.42
C ARG A 57 -7.74 2.96 5.87
N SER A 58 -9.00 3.34 5.86
CA SER A 58 -9.43 4.62 5.28
C SER A 58 -8.84 5.78 6.06
N ILE A 59 -8.11 6.66 5.37
CA ILE A 59 -7.82 8.02 5.83
C ILE A 59 -9.01 8.83 5.34
N LYS A 60 -10.07 8.88 6.15
CA LYS A 60 -11.19 9.78 5.83
C LYS A 60 -10.61 11.18 5.69
N PRO A 61 -10.82 11.89 4.56
CA PRO A 61 -10.63 13.32 4.56
C PRO A 61 -11.63 13.86 5.58
N VAL A 62 -11.11 14.40 6.69
CA VAL A 62 -11.91 15.19 7.63
C VAL A 62 -12.51 16.31 6.79
N ARG A 63 -13.85 16.28 6.67
CA ARG A 63 -14.65 17.34 6.08
C ARG A 63 -14.72 18.51 7.03
#